data_AF-A0A533BGU8-F1
#
_entry.id   AF-A0A533BGU8-F1
#
_cell.length_a   1.000
_cell.length_b   1.000
_cell.length_c   1.000
_cell.angle_alpha   90.00
_cell.angle_beta   90.00
_cell.angle_gamma   90.00
#
_symmetry.space_group_name_H-M   'P 1'
#
loop_
_entity.id
_entity.type
_entity.pdbx_description
1 polymer ?
#
loop_
_entity_poly.entity_id
_entity_poly.type
_entity_poly.pdbx_seq_one_letter_code
_entity_poly.pdbx_strand_id
1 'polypeptide(L)'
;MTGPLLAVLTTVAVIGLSSCAIKPIPLTTDEVRSRVQEDRAVLTKDQEPVSGPIDLYEAMARALKYNLDARVELMHKMLAQTQLDLSHYAMLPRLAANAGFDGRNNFTGGVARSLITGNQILEPFTSSERNIFSADLSLSWNVLDFGMSYIRAKQASDDVLIAEEERRRVANRVMQDVRAAYWRAVSAERILPFLKMLDEWVKSALEKAQAVQDEKLSTPLVPLQYKLDLLNTQRYSQQLFRELSVAKLHLAALINLPPGQEQEMKLMVPEGEARTLSLPLDMSVLEDRALEARPELRMIDYRRRINARETKAAILEMLPSLNLQAGGNYNSNAFLFNNNWAAYAARASWNLLNIFRYPARAKTIEAQDKVLHTQNLALTMAIMSQVHVSVAQVAQAKKETSTAKLYHDTQSQIAEQTRLAWRTARLSEQAVLRERVNQVAAQLRYDVAEAELQTAWASLLAAVGEDLLPNDLTQEQSVSDLALEVRTRWAKSKELLK
;
A
#
# COMPACT_ATOMS: atom_id res chain seq x y z
N MET A 1 -13.90 -63.84 19.12
CA MET A 1 -12.66 -63.05 19.32
C MET A 1 -12.82 -61.62 18.75
N THR A 2 -13.78 -60.84 19.28
CA THR A 2 -14.22 -59.55 18.66
C THR A 2 -14.06 -58.33 19.58
N GLY A 3 -13.50 -58.49 20.78
CA GLY A 3 -13.32 -57.40 21.76
C GLY A 3 -12.18 -56.41 21.48
N PRO A 4 -10.96 -56.83 21.08
CA PRO A 4 -9.83 -55.90 21.01
C PRO A 4 -9.84 -55.02 19.74
N LEU A 5 -10.46 -55.48 18.65
CA LEU A 5 -10.47 -54.77 17.36
C LEU A 5 -11.46 -53.60 17.34
N LEU A 6 -12.58 -53.72 18.07
CA LEU A 6 -13.57 -52.64 18.20
C LEU A 6 -13.01 -51.48 19.06
N ALA A 7 -12.27 -51.82 20.13
CA ALA A 7 -11.65 -50.85 21.02
C ALA A 7 -10.58 -50.02 20.28
N VAL A 8 -9.74 -50.67 19.46
CA VAL A 8 -8.72 -50.01 18.64
C VAL A 8 -9.36 -49.08 17.59
N LEU A 9 -10.43 -49.52 16.91
CA LEU A 9 -11.15 -48.66 15.95
C LEU A 9 -11.78 -47.44 16.62
N THR A 10 -12.35 -47.59 17.82
CA THR A 10 -12.92 -46.44 18.57
C THR A 10 -11.86 -45.47 19.05
N THR A 11 -10.68 -45.94 19.49
CA THR A 11 -9.57 -45.05 19.89
C THR A 11 -8.98 -44.29 18.71
N VAL A 12 -8.86 -44.92 17.53
CA VAL A 12 -8.37 -44.27 16.31
C VAL A 12 -9.37 -43.22 15.80
N ALA A 13 -10.68 -43.50 15.89
CA ALA A 13 -11.73 -42.55 15.52
C ALA A 13 -11.78 -41.32 16.44
N VAL A 14 -11.55 -41.49 17.75
CA VAL A 14 -11.54 -40.36 18.71
C VAL A 14 -10.30 -39.47 18.51
N ILE A 15 -9.12 -40.07 18.26
CA ILE A 15 -7.88 -39.30 18.01
C ILE A 15 -7.97 -38.54 16.67
N GLY A 16 -8.58 -39.13 15.63
CA GLY A 16 -8.78 -38.50 14.32
C GLY A 16 -9.81 -37.36 14.29
N LEU A 17 -10.76 -37.32 15.22
CA LEU A 17 -11.77 -36.25 15.30
C LEU A 17 -11.28 -35.03 16.10
N SER A 18 -10.31 -35.18 17.01
CA SER A 18 -9.70 -34.08 17.74
C SER A 18 -8.57 -33.34 16.99
N SER A 19 -8.05 -33.91 15.90
CA SER A 19 -6.92 -33.32 15.14
C SER A 19 -7.31 -32.29 14.07
N CYS A 20 -8.62 -32.06 13.85
CA CYS A 20 -9.10 -31.13 12.82
C CYS A 20 -9.58 -29.77 13.36
N ALA A 21 -9.45 -29.52 14.68
CA ALA A 21 -9.73 -28.21 15.25
C ALA A 21 -8.48 -27.32 15.13
N ILE A 22 -8.37 -26.58 14.03
CA ILE A 22 -7.35 -25.53 13.87
C ILE A 22 -7.69 -24.40 14.84
N LYS A 23 -7.11 -24.44 16.03
CA LYS A 23 -7.20 -23.34 16.99
C LYS A 23 -6.18 -22.26 16.60
N PRO A 24 -6.55 -20.96 16.63
CA PRO A 24 -5.58 -19.89 16.43
C PRO A 24 -4.55 -19.94 17.57
N ILE A 25 -3.29 -20.16 17.21
CA ILE A 25 -2.15 -20.17 18.13
C ILE A 25 -1.66 -18.72 18.21
N PRO A 26 -1.70 -18.07 19.38
CA PRO A 26 -1.17 -16.71 19.52
C PRO A 26 0.35 -16.72 19.35
N LEU A 27 0.90 -15.61 18.86
CA LEU A 27 2.34 -15.41 18.75
C LEU A 27 2.99 -15.54 20.14
N THR A 28 4.07 -16.31 20.18
CA THR A 28 4.90 -16.46 21.38
C THR A 28 5.85 -15.27 21.55
N THR A 29 6.33 -15.03 22.77
CA THR A 29 7.29 -13.95 23.03
C THR A 29 8.61 -14.14 22.29
N ASP A 30 9.01 -15.40 22.06
CA ASP A 30 10.26 -15.72 21.38
C ASP A 30 10.15 -15.50 19.87
N GLU A 31 9.02 -15.86 19.25
CA GLU A 31 8.74 -15.53 17.85
C GLU A 31 8.76 -14.01 17.62
N VAL A 32 8.14 -13.24 18.53
CA VAL A 32 8.16 -11.78 18.46
C VAL A 32 9.59 -11.25 18.58
N ARG A 33 10.39 -11.78 19.52
CA ARG A 33 11.78 -11.33 19.71
C ARG A 33 12.66 -11.64 18.49
N SER A 34 12.52 -12.83 17.91
CA SER A 34 13.23 -13.21 16.67
C SER A 34 12.88 -12.26 15.53
N ARG A 35 11.59 -12.01 15.34
CA ARG A 35 11.10 -11.08 14.32
C ARG A 35 11.64 -9.66 14.53
N VAL A 36 11.66 -9.14 15.76
CA VAL A 36 12.23 -7.80 16.03
C VAL A 36 13.72 -7.70 15.67
N GLN A 37 14.49 -8.77 15.89
CA GLN A 37 15.91 -8.80 15.52
C GLN A 37 16.10 -8.80 14.00
N GLU A 38 15.30 -9.59 13.29
CA GLU A 38 15.31 -9.66 11.83
C GLU A 38 14.87 -8.34 11.19
N ASP A 39 13.75 -7.77 11.64
CA ASP A 39 13.24 -6.48 11.19
C ASP A 39 14.32 -5.39 11.34
N ARG A 40 14.95 -5.29 12.52
CA ARG A 40 16.02 -4.30 12.77
C ARG A 40 17.23 -4.43 11.84
N ALA A 41 17.55 -5.64 11.40
CA ALA A 41 18.68 -5.87 10.50
C ALA A 41 18.36 -5.51 9.04
N VAL A 42 17.09 -5.56 8.64
CA VAL A 42 16.67 -5.41 7.24
C VAL A 42 16.09 -4.03 6.93
N LEU A 43 15.51 -3.33 7.91
CA LEU A 43 14.81 -2.04 7.73
C LEU A 43 15.59 -1.01 6.90
N THR A 44 16.91 -0.95 7.07
CA THR A 44 17.80 0.03 6.42
C THR A 44 18.79 -0.60 5.45
N LYS A 45 18.61 -1.89 5.11
CA LYS A 45 19.49 -2.61 4.20
C LYS A 45 19.22 -2.17 2.75
N ASP A 46 20.29 -2.09 1.95
CA ASP A 46 20.25 -1.80 0.51
C ASP A 46 19.68 -0.41 0.13
N GLN A 47 19.83 0.58 1.01
CA GLN A 47 19.52 1.98 0.71
C GLN A 47 20.72 2.72 0.13
N GLU A 48 20.49 3.51 -0.92
CA GLU A 48 21.50 4.47 -1.42
C GLU A 48 21.84 5.51 -0.34
N PRO A 49 23.12 5.70 0.01
CA PRO A 49 23.52 6.63 1.06
C PRO A 49 23.19 8.09 0.67
N VAL A 50 23.04 8.95 1.67
CA VAL A 50 22.91 10.40 1.45
C VAL A 50 24.32 10.98 1.30
N SER A 51 24.69 11.34 0.07
CA SER A 51 26.04 11.87 -0.25
C SER A 51 26.12 13.40 -0.25
N GLY A 52 25.00 14.12 -0.09
CA GLY A 52 24.97 15.58 -0.18
C GLY A 52 23.65 16.19 0.32
N PRO A 53 23.46 17.52 0.14
CA PRO A 53 22.21 18.18 0.45
C PRO A 53 21.05 17.60 -0.38
N ILE A 54 19.96 17.23 0.30
CA ILE A 54 18.78 16.63 -0.33
C ILE A 54 17.87 17.75 -0.83
N ASP A 55 17.44 17.67 -2.09
CA ASP A 55 16.39 18.53 -2.64
C ASP A 55 14.99 17.89 -2.54
N LEU A 56 13.93 18.66 -2.83
CA LEU A 56 12.56 18.16 -2.72
C LEU A 56 12.30 16.92 -3.58
N TYR A 57 12.83 16.88 -4.80
CA TYR A 57 12.60 15.80 -5.74
C TYR A 57 13.44 14.56 -5.39
N GLU A 58 14.63 14.74 -4.83
CA GLU A 58 15.42 13.65 -4.25
C GLU A 58 14.70 13.04 -3.04
N ALA A 59 14.13 13.86 -2.15
CA ALA A 59 13.35 13.38 -1.01
C ALA A 59 12.12 12.57 -1.49
N MET A 60 11.42 13.06 -2.51
CA MET A 60 10.31 12.35 -3.15
C MET A 60 10.75 11.02 -3.79
N ALA A 61 11.88 11.01 -4.50
CA ALA A 61 12.43 9.80 -5.09
C ALA A 61 12.82 8.76 -4.02
N ARG A 62 13.49 9.19 -2.95
CA ARG A 62 13.81 8.33 -1.80
C ARG A 62 12.56 7.76 -1.15
N ALA A 63 11.51 8.56 -0.98
CA ALA A 63 10.25 8.07 -0.44
C ALA A 63 9.60 7.04 -1.39
N LEU A 64 9.50 7.31 -2.68
CA LEU A 64 8.93 6.33 -3.62
C LEU A 64 9.72 5.01 -3.67
N LYS A 65 11.05 5.07 -3.49
CA LYS A 65 11.93 3.89 -3.56
C LYS A 65 12.01 3.13 -2.24
N TYR A 66 12.07 3.82 -1.11
CA TYR A 66 12.41 3.23 0.19
C TYR A 66 11.29 3.30 1.23
N ASN A 67 10.21 4.05 1.01
CA ASN A 67 9.09 4.07 1.93
C ASN A 67 8.45 2.66 2.01
N LEU A 68 8.24 2.19 3.23
CA LEU A 68 7.77 0.82 3.47
C LEU A 68 6.32 0.62 3.02
N ASP A 69 5.45 1.64 3.13
CA ASP A 69 4.06 1.54 2.67
C ASP A 69 4.01 1.44 1.14
N ALA A 70 4.80 2.26 0.44
CA ALA A 70 4.93 2.15 -1.03
C ALA A 70 5.51 0.80 -1.46
N ARG A 71 6.48 0.27 -0.70
CA ARG A 71 7.08 -1.05 -0.96
C ARG A 71 6.08 -2.19 -0.74
N VAL A 72 5.20 -2.10 0.25
CA VAL A 72 4.13 -3.09 0.47
C VAL A 72 3.22 -3.18 -0.74
N GLU A 73 2.79 -2.04 -1.31
CA GLU A 73 1.95 -2.05 -2.50
C GLU A 73 2.67 -2.59 -3.75
N LEU A 74 3.97 -2.30 -3.89
CA LEU A 74 4.79 -2.94 -4.93
C LEU A 74 4.82 -4.46 -4.76
N MET A 75 4.97 -4.97 -3.53
CA MET A 75 4.95 -6.40 -3.23
C MET A 75 3.56 -7.03 -3.46
N HIS A 76 2.48 -6.31 -3.17
CA HIS A 76 1.12 -6.76 -3.49
C HIS A 76 0.90 -6.89 -5.00
N LYS A 77 1.38 -5.93 -5.80
CA LYS A 77 1.37 -6.05 -7.26
C LYS A 77 2.18 -7.26 -7.74
N MET A 78 3.40 -7.46 -7.22
CA MET A 78 4.22 -8.62 -7.57
C MET A 78 3.54 -9.93 -7.19
N LEU A 79 2.92 -10.01 -6.01
CA LEU A 79 2.13 -11.16 -5.60
C LEU A 79 0.97 -11.43 -6.56
N ALA A 80 0.19 -10.40 -6.91
CA ALA A 80 -0.89 -10.52 -7.89
C ALA A 80 -0.36 -11.02 -9.24
N GLN A 81 0.81 -10.53 -9.68
CA GLN A 81 1.45 -11.00 -10.91
C GLN A 81 1.85 -12.48 -10.82
N THR A 82 2.44 -12.93 -9.71
CA THR A 82 2.77 -14.36 -9.53
C THR A 82 1.52 -15.25 -9.47
N GLN A 83 0.40 -14.73 -8.94
CA GLN A 83 -0.88 -15.43 -8.96
C GLN A 83 -1.46 -15.54 -10.38
N LEU A 84 -1.31 -14.50 -11.20
CA LEU A 84 -1.63 -14.55 -12.63
C LEU A 84 -0.75 -15.58 -13.35
N ASP A 85 0.55 -15.62 -13.08
CA ASP A 85 1.45 -16.60 -13.68
C ASP A 85 1.06 -18.04 -13.27
N LEU A 86 0.74 -18.25 -11.98
CA LEU A 86 0.20 -19.53 -11.50
C LEU A 86 -1.09 -19.93 -12.20
N SER A 87 -1.98 -18.96 -12.46
CA SER A 87 -3.23 -19.21 -13.18
C SER A 87 -3.00 -19.64 -14.63
N HIS A 88 -1.90 -19.21 -15.26
CA HIS A 88 -1.51 -19.69 -16.59
C HIS A 88 -1.14 -21.18 -16.56
N TYR A 89 -0.41 -21.64 -15.55
CA TYR A 89 -0.05 -23.05 -15.39
C TYR A 89 -1.26 -23.94 -15.09
N ALA A 90 -2.29 -23.42 -14.42
CA ALA A 90 -3.52 -24.15 -14.15
C ALA A 90 -4.30 -24.54 -15.43
N MET A 91 -4.01 -23.92 -16.57
CA MET A 91 -4.60 -24.26 -17.87
C MET A 91 -3.89 -25.42 -18.59
N LEU A 92 -2.72 -25.86 -18.11
CA LEU A 92 -1.98 -26.95 -18.75
C LEU A 92 -2.64 -28.31 -18.49
N PRO A 93 -2.51 -29.27 -19.43
CA PRO A 93 -2.82 -30.68 -19.15
C PRO A 93 -2.00 -31.19 -17.96
N ARG A 94 -2.63 -32.00 -17.11
CA ARG A 94 -1.99 -32.60 -15.95
C ARG A 94 -1.28 -33.88 -16.36
N LEU A 95 0.04 -33.90 -16.23
CA LEU A 95 0.87 -35.10 -16.33
C LEU A 95 1.06 -35.70 -14.93
N ALA A 96 0.69 -36.96 -14.75
CA ALA A 96 0.82 -37.67 -13.48
C ALA A 96 1.52 -39.01 -13.69
N ALA A 97 2.52 -39.29 -12.84
CA ALA A 97 3.09 -40.62 -12.69
C ALA A 97 2.48 -41.23 -11.43
N ASN A 98 1.71 -42.30 -11.59
CA ASN A 98 1.08 -43.00 -10.48
C ASN A 98 1.71 -44.38 -10.33
N ALA A 99 1.81 -44.84 -9.09
CA ALA A 99 2.17 -46.22 -8.75
C ALA A 99 1.26 -46.68 -7.61
N GLY A 100 0.74 -47.90 -7.73
CA GLY A 100 -0.22 -48.48 -6.81
C GLY A 100 0.16 -49.91 -6.47
N PHE A 101 -0.19 -50.32 -5.25
CA PHE A 101 -0.10 -51.71 -4.82
C PHE A 101 -1.45 -52.12 -4.24
N ASP A 102 -2.12 -53.05 -4.93
CA ASP A 102 -3.41 -53.59 -4.52
C ASP A 102 -3.20 -55.00 -3.96
N GLY A 103 -3.41 -55.15 -2.65
CA GLY A 103 -3.30 -56.42 -1.94
C GLY A 103 -4.66 -56.93 -1.46
N ARG A 104 -4.95 -58.20 -1.68
CA ARG A 104 -6.18 -58.88 -1.21
C ARG A 104 -5.85 -60.11 -0.40
N ASN A 105 -6.65 -60.37 0.63
CA ASN A 105 -6.58 -61.61 1.40
C ASN A 105 -7.15 -62.83 0.63
N ASN A 106 -7.88 -62.60 -0.46
CA ASN A 106 -8.47 -63.61 -1.33
C ASN A 106 -8.19 -63.31 -2.81
N PHE A 107 -8.27 -64.34 -3.66
CA PHE A 107 -8.15 -64.17 -5.11
C PHE A 107 -9.38 -63.45 -5.67
N THR A 108 -9.18 -62.63 -6.71
CA THR A 108 -10.28 -62.11 -7.52
C THR A 108 -10.78 -63.25 -8.39
N GLY A 109 -12.09 -63.49 -8.50
CA GLY A 109 -12.58 -64.64 -9.26
C GLY A 109 -14.02 -64.50 -9.69
N GLY A 110 -14.37 -65.17 -10.78
CA GLY A 110 -15.71 -65.19 -11.33
C GLY A 110 -16.37 -66.56 -11.14
N VAL A 111 -17.70 -66.58 -11.03
CA VAL A 111 -18.51 -67.80 -11.14
C VAL A 111 -19.35 -67.71 -12.40
N ALA A 112 -19.33 -68.76 -13.23
CA ALA A 112 -20.20 -68.83 -14.41
C ALA A 112 -21.56 -69.41 -14.01
N ARG A 113 -22.64 -68.67 -14.27
CA ARG A 113 -24.02 -69.13 -14.05
C ARG A 113 -24.82 -69.06 -15.35
N SER A 114 -25.67 -70.06 -15.57
CA SER A 114 -26.59 -70.08 -16.70
C SER A 114 -27.62 -68.96 -16.55
N LEU A 115 -27.75 -68.11 -17.57
CA LEU A 115 -28.79 -67.06 -17.60
C LEU A 115 -30.20 -67.63 -17.72
N ILE A 116 -30.34 -68.90 -18.13
CA ILE A 116 -31.64 -69.58 -18.32
C ILE A 116 -32.03 -70.36 -17.07
N THR A 117 -31.11 -71.12 -16.49
CA THR A 117 -31.40 -72.03 -15.37
C THR A 117 -30.91 -71.50 -14.02
N GLY A 118 -30.12 -70.43 -13.98
CA GLY A 118 -29.53 -69.87 -12.76
C GLY A 118 -28.42 -70.71 -12.12
N ASN A 119 -28.24 -71.95 -12.57
CA ASN A 119 -27.28 -72.91 -12.02
C ASN A 119 -25.83 -72.55 -12.41
N GLN A 120 -24.90 -72.84 -11.50
CA GLN A 120 -23.47 -72.67 -11.74
C GLN A 120 -22.97 -73.76 -12.69
N ILE A 121 -22.23 -73.35 -13.71
CA ILE A 121 -21.80 -74.24 -14.81
C ILE A 121 -20.30 -74.53 -14.76
N LEU A 122 -19.51 -73.70 -14.06
CA LEU A 122 -18.05 -73.84 -13.95
C LEU A 122 -17.57 -73.65 -12.51
N GLU A 123 -16.43 -74.26 -12.19
CA GLU A 123 -15.73 -73.97 -10.93
C GLU A 123 -15.25 -72.51 -10.89
N PRO A 124 -15.21 -71.87 -9.70
CA PRO A 124 -14.71 -70.51 -9.58
C PRO A 124 -13.24 -70.45 -10.00
N PHE A 125 -12.92 -69.58 -10.95
CA PHE A 125 -11.56 -69.39 -11.45
C PHE A 125 -11.12 -67.94 -11.28
N THR A 126 -9.81 -67.73 -11.27
CA THR A 126 -9.18 -66.42 -11.15
C THR A 126 -8.36 -66.11 -12.40
N SER A 127 -8.31 -64.84 -12.75
CA SER A 127 -7.42 -64.26 -13.76
C SER A 127 -6.60 -63.10 -13.19
N SER A 128 -6.49 -63.02 -11.86
CA SER A 128 -5.65 -62.01 -11.23
C SER A 128 -4.98 -62.50 -9.96
N GLU A 129 -3.73 -62.07 -9.78
CA GLU A 129 -2.99 -62.31 -8.55
C GLU A 129 -3.60 -61.57 -7.36
N ARG A 130 -3.28 -62.05 -6.14
CA ARG A 130 -3.71 -61.44 -4.87
C ARG A 130 -3.04 -60.09 -4.59
N ASN A 131 -1.82 -59.94 -5.09
CA ASN A 131 -0.98 -58.76 -4.90
C ASN A 131 -0.61 -58.26 -6.28
N ILE A 132 -1.09 -57.09 -6.65
CA ILE A 132 -0.85 -56.49 -7.96
C ILE A 132 -0.15 -55.16 -7.74
N PHE A 133 0.99 -55.00 -8.39
CA PHE A 133 1.63 -53.71 -8.56
C PHE A 133 1.18 -53.11 -9.90
N SER A 134 0.71 -51.86 -9.86
CA SER A 134 0.34 -51.09 -11.05
C SER A 134 1.15 -49.81 -11.10
N ALA A 135 1.51 -49.37 -12.30
CA ALA A 135 2.12 -48.07 -12.51
C ALA A 135 1.60 -47.47 -13.81
N ASP A 136 1.37 -46.16 -13.84
CA ASP A 136 0.99 -45.46 -15.06
C ASP A 136 1.65 -44.08 -15.15
N LEU A 137 1.91 -43.65 -16.38
CA LEU A 137 2.21 -42.27 -16.71
C LEU A 137 1.08 -41.76 -17.59
N SER A 138 0.22 -40.92 -17.03
CA SER A 138 -0.99 -40.43 -17.66
C SER A 138 -0.99 -38.91 -17.84
N LEU A 139 -1.29 -38.48 -19.05
CA LEU A 139 -1.64 -37.11 -19.40
C LEU A 139 -3.16 -37.00 -19.35
N SER A 140 -3.69 -36.02 -18.61
CA SER A 140 -5.12 -35.75 -18.49
C SER A 140 -5.44 -34.29 -18.80
N TRP A 141 -6.47 -34.05 -19.61
CA TRP A 141 -6.91 -32.72 -19.97
C TRP A 141 -8.43 -32.63 -19.86
N ASN A 142 -8.90 -31.77 -18.94
CA ASN A 142 -10.31 -31.49 -18.76
C ASN A 142 -10.66 -30.16 -19.45
N VAL A 143 -11.50 -30.24 -20.48
CA VAL A 143 -11.90 -29.08 -21.30
C VAL A 143 -12.69 -28.05 -20.49
N LEU A 144 -13.52 -28.51 -19.54
CA LEU A 144 -14.28 -27.61 -18.68
C LEU A 144 -13.35 -26.91 -17.67
N ASP A 145 -12.44 -27.66 -17.05
CA ASP A 145 -11.47 -27.09 -16.10
C ASP A 145 -10.54 -26.10 -16.80
N PHE A 146 -10.16 -26.37 -18.05
CA PHE A 146 -9.43 -25.41 -18.90
C PHE A 146 -10.22 -24.11 -19.09
N GLY A 147 -11.49 -24.20 -19.49
CA GLY A 147 -12.35 -23.02 -19.67
C GLY A 147 -12.54 -22.23 -18.38
N MET A 148 -12.71 -22.91 -17.25
CA MET A 148 -12.80 -22.29 -15.92
C MET A 148 -11.48 -21.61 -15.53
N SER A 149 -10.35 -22.27 -15.78
CA SER A 149 -9.02 -21.72 -15.50
C SER A 149 -8.69 -20.51 -16.39
N TYR A 150 -9.17 -20.50 -17.63
CA TYR A 150 -9.05 -19.34 -18.52
C TYR A 150 -9.84 -18.12 -18.02
N ILE A 151 -11.05 -18.33 -17.50
CA ILE A 151 -11.82 -17.24 -16.87
C ILE A 151 -11.10 -16.73 -15.60
N ARG A 152 -10.59 -17.65 -14.78
CA ARG A 152 -9.83 -17.31 -13.56
C ARG A 152 -8.54 -16.56 -13.89
N ALA A 153 -7.82 -16.92 -14.95
CA ALA A 153 -6.64 -16.19 -15.39
C ALA A 153 -6.98 -14.76 -15.84
N LYS A 154 -8.13 -14.56 -16.50
CA LYS A 154 -8.63 -13.21 -16.78
C LYS A 154 -8.97 -12.45 -15.51
N GLN A 155 -9.59 -13.09 -14.51
CA GLN A 155 -9.87 -12.45 -13.22
C GLN A 155 -8.56 -12.04 -12.51
N ALA A 156 -7.58 -12.94 -12.43
CA ALA A 156 -6.26 -12.65 -11.86
C ALA A 156 -5.54 -11.52 -12.61
N SER A 157 -5.71 -11.42 -13.93
CA SER A 157 -5.18 -10.30 -14.72
C SER A 157 -5.84 -8.97 -14.35
N ASP A 158 -7.11 -8.96 -13.98
CA ASP A 158 -7.76 -7.74 -13.46
C ASP A 158 -7.27 -7.42 -12.04
N ASP A 159 -7.01 -8.43 -11.21
CA ASP A 159 -6.46 -8.24 -9.87
C ASP A 159 -5.06 -7.59 -9.91
N VAL A 160 -4.23 -7.93 -10.90
CA VAL A 160 -2.95 -7.24 -11.15
C VAL A 160 -3.17 -5.75 -11.43
N LEU A 161 -4.18 -5.42 -12.24
CA LEU A 161 -4.48 -4.03 -12.58
C LEU A 161 -5.07 -3.27 -11.39
N ILE A 162 -5.85 -3.92 -10.54
CA ILE A 162 -6.32 -3.35 -9.26
C ILE A 162 -5.12 -3.02 -8.37
N ALA A 163 -4.17 -3.94 -8.23
CA ALA A 163 -2.97 -3.72 -7.42
C ALA A 163 -2.08 -2.60 -7.98
N GLU A 164 -2.02 -2.43 -9.31
CA GLU A 164 -1.32 -1.31 -9.93
C GLU A 164 -1.98 0.04 -9.64
N GLU A 165 -3.32 0.13 -9.72
CA GLU A 165 -4.04 1.37 -9.39
C GLU A 165 -3.95 1.69 -7.88
N GLU A 166 -3.95 0.69 -7.00
CA GLU A 166 -3.71 0.88 -5.56
C GLU A 166 -2.30 1.41 -5.28
N ARG A 167 -1.28 0.84 -5.94
CA ARG A 167 0.11 1.34 -5.88
C ARG A 167 0.18 2.81 -6.26
N ARG A 168 -0.51 3.22 -7.35
CA ARG A 168 -0.55 4.62 -7.77
C ARG A 168 -1.19 5.53 -6.72
N ARG A 169 -2.30 5.09 -6.12
CA ARG A 169 -2.99 5.83 -5.06
C ARG A 169 -2.08 6.08 -3.85
N VAL A 170 -1.43 5.03 -3.33
CA VAL A 170 -0.53 5.14 -2.17
C VAL A 170 0.67 6.00 -2.49
N ALA A 171 1.28 5.82 -3.66
CA ALA A 171 2.45 6.60 -4.05
C ALA A 171 2.12 8.10 -4.22
N ASN A 172 0.97 8.47 -4.79
CA ASN A 172 0.51 9.86 -4.83
C ASN A 172 0.34 10.47 -3.43
N ARG A 173 -0.20 9.70 -2.47
CA ARG A 173 -0.32 10.12 -1.07
C ARG A 173 1.06 10.34 -0.43
N VAL A 174 1.98 9.38 -0.57
CA VAL A 174 3.35 9.48 -0.03
C VAL A 174 4.05 10.74 -0.57
N MET A 175 3.87 11.03 -1.85
CA MET A 175 4.44 12.22 -2.50
C MET A 175 3.92 13.54 -1.91
N GLN A 176 2.63 13.61 -1.58
CA GLN A 176 2.02 14.77 -0.92
C GLN A 176 2.56 14.93 0.51
N ASP A 177 2.61 13.84 1.27
CA ASP A 177 3.11 13.82 2.66
C ASP A 177 4.58 14.28 2.72
N VAL A 178 5.42 13.79 1.80
CA VAL A 178 6.83 14.19 1.68
C VAL A 178 6.97 15.67 1.35
N ARG A 179 6.19 16.19 0.41
CA ARG A 179 6.24 17.62 0.05
C ARG A 179 5.91 18.51 1.24
N ALA A 180 4.84 18.20 1.97
CA ALA A 180 4.46 18.95 3.16
C ALA A 180 5.53 18.84 4.28
N ALA A 181 6.06 17.64 4.53
CA ALA A 181 7.12 17.43 5.51
C ALA A 181 8.43 18.13 5.14
N TYR A 182 8.79 18.13 3.86
CA TYR A 182 10.01 18.74 3.33
C TYR A 182 10.04 20.24 3.58
N TRP A 183 8.98 20.96 3.22
CA TRP A 183 8.89 22.40 3.47
C TRP A 183 8.95 22.78 4.95
N ARG A 184 8.30 21.99 5.82
CA ARG A 184 8.42 22.19 7.28
C ARG A 184 9.85 21.95 7.77
N ALA A 185 10.52 20.92 7.25
CA ALA A 185 11.89 20.58 7.63
C ALA A 185 12.91 21.63 7.17
N VAL A 186 12.78 22.17 5.95
CA VAL A 186 13.60 23.29 5.44
C VAL A 186 13.41 24.54 6.31
N SER A 187 12.17 24.85 6.67
CA SER A 187 11.85 25.98 7.54
C SER A 187 12.47 25.82 8.92
N ALA A 188 12.40 24.61 9.50
CA ALA A 188 13.01 24.29 10.77
C ALA A 188 14.54 24.40 10.72
N GLU A 189 15.20 23.90 9.68
CA GLU A 189 16.66 23.99 9.51
C GLU A 189 17.14 25.45 9.51
N ARG A 190 16.39 26.34 8.85
CA ARG A 190 16.71 27.76 8.82
C ARG A 190 16.42 28.47 10.14
N ILE A 191 15.30 28.16 10.81
CA ILE A 191 14.79 28.95 11.94
C ILE A 191 15.33 28.51 13.30
N LEU A 192 15.57 27.21 13.52
CA LEU A 192 16.00 26.67 14.82
C LEU A 192 17.29 27.32 15.36
N PRO A 193 18.35 27.58 14.57
CA PRO A 193 19.53 28.27 15.07
C PRO A 193 19.24 29.68 15.59
N PHE A 194 18.37 30.43 14.91
CA PHE A 194 17.97 31.78 15.35
C PHE A 194 17.15 31.73 16.64
N LEU A 195 16.24 30.77 16.78
CA LEU A 195 15.47 30.59 18.02
C LEU A 195 16.36 30.26 19.21
N LYS A 196 17.42 29.44 19.03
CA LYS A 196 18.41 29.15 20.09
C LYS A 196 19.14 30.41 20.54
N MET A 197 19.68 31.18 19.59
CA MET A 197 20.33 32.48 19.90
C MET A 197 19.36 33.46 20.58
N LEU A 198 18.09 33.49 20.18
CA LEU A 198 17.09 34.35 20.80
C LEU A 198 16.76 33.90 22.23
N ASP A 199 16.67 32.59 22.51
CA ASP A 199 16.45 32.09 23.88
C ASP A 199 17.60 32.45 24.82
N GLU A 200 18.84 32.37 24.36
CA GLU A 200 20.02 32.82 25.13
C GLU A 200 19.97 34.33 25.40
N TRP A 201 19.59 35.13 24.40
CA TRP A 201 19.47 36.57 24.59
C TRP A 201 18.34 36.95 25.55
N VAL A 202 17.19 36.27 25.48
CA VAL A 202 16.09 36.47 26.43
C VAL A 202 16.48 36.07 27.85
N LYS A 203 17.23 34.97 28.04
CA LYS A 203 17.78 34.57 29.34
C LYS A 203 18.69 35.64 29.94
N SER A 204 19.63 36.16 29.16
CA SER A 204 20.51 37.24 29.61
C SER A 204 19.72 38.51 29.97
N ALA A 205 18.67 38.85 29.19
CA ALA A 205 17.81 39.99 29.49
C ALA A 205 16.98 39.78 30.79
N LEU A 206 16.53 38.55 31.07
CA LEU A 206 15.83 38.20 32.30
C LEU A 206 16.74 38.30 33.54
N GLU A 207 18.00 37.87 33.43
CA GLU A 207 18.99 38.01 34.50
C GLU A 207 19.25 39.49 34.84
N LYS A 208 19.41 40.33 33.80
CA LYS A 208 19.53 41.79 33.98
C LYS A 208 18.27 42.40 34.59
N ALA A 209 17.08 41.97 34.17
CA ALA A 209 15.81 42.40 34.74
C ALA A 209 15.74 42.11 36.24
N GLN A 210 16.18 40.92 36.63
CA GLN A 210 16.18 40.46 38.02
C GLN A 210 17.12 41.31 38.87
N ALA A 211 18.34 41.59 38.39
CA ALA A 211 19.29 42.46 39.09
C ALA A 211 18.73 43.88 39.33
N VAL A 212 18.08 44.49 38.33
CA VAL A 212 17.44 45.81 38.46
C VAL A 212 16.32 45.81 39.50
N GLN A 213 15.57 44.71 39.61
CA GLN A 213 14.52 44.53 40.60
C GLN A 213 15.11 44.40 42.02
N ASP A 214 16.16 43.59 42.17
CA ASP A 214 16.79 43.30 43.47
C ASP A 214 17.51 44.53 44.04
N GLU A 215 18.13 45.33 43.16
CA GLU A 215 18.81 46.58 43.52
C GLU A 215 17.85 47.77 43.72
N LYS A 216 16.54 47.58 43.52
CA LYS A 216 15.49 48.63 43.66
C LYS A 216 15.77 49.90 42.86
N LEU A 217 16.39 49.77 41.69
CA LEU A 217 16.83 50.90 40.87
C LEU A 217 15.70 51.65 40.14
N SER A 218 14.44 51.20 40.28
CA SER A 218 13.28 51.82 39.64
C SER A 218 11.98 51.53 40.38
N THR A 219 10.87 52.14 39.93
CA THR A 219 9.55 51.90 40.49
C THR A 219 9.13 50.43 40.31
N PRO A 220 8.54 49.76 41.32
CA PRO A 220 8.35 48.31 41.32
C PRO A 220 7.61 47.73 40.11
N LEU A 221 6.70 48.51 39.51
CA LEU A 221 5.86 48.04 38.41
C LEU A 221 6.62 47.88 37.08
N VAL A 222 7.58 48.76 36.79
CA VAL A 222 8.25 48.79 35.47
C VAL A 222 9.13 47.55 35.24
N PRO A 223 10.00 47.13 36.19
CA PRO A 223 10.77 45.88 36.06
C PRO A 223 9.89 44.63 35.99
N LEU A 224 8.76 44.61 36.70
CA LEU A 224 7.83 43.48 36.67
C LEU A 224 7.15 43.33 35.32
N GLN A 225 6.72 44.44 34.69
CA GLN A 225 6.17 44.43 33.33
C GLN A 225 7.22 43.99 32.30
N TYR A 226 8.45 44.52 32.41
CA TYR A 226 9.58 44.12 31.56
C TYR A 226 9.86 42.61 31.67
N LYS A 227 9.92 42.08 32.89
CA LYS A 227 10.13 40.65 33.15
C LYS A 227 8.99 39.79 32.60
N LEU A 228 7.74 40.19 32.82
CA LEU A 228 6.57 39.48 32.28
C LEU A 228 6.62 39.39 30.75
N ASP A 229 6.99 40.48 30.09
CA ASP A 229 7.08 40.54 28.64
C ASP A 229 8.20 39.65 28.08
N LEU A 230 9.36 39.63 28.72
CA LEU A 230 10.44 38.69 28.39
C LEU A 230 10.02 37.23 28.60
N LEU A 231 9.32 36.92 29.68
CA LEU A 231 8.79 35.57 29.93
C LEU A 231 7.77 35.15 28.86
N ASN A 232 6.91 36.08 28.41
CA ASN A 232 5.99 35.82 27.30
C ASN A 232 6.75 35.53 25.99
N THR A 233 7.79 36.33 25.69
CA THR A 233 8.66 36.12 24.54
C THR A 233 9.40 34.77 24.62
N GLN A 234 9.90 34.41 25.81
CA GLN A 234 10.56 33.12 26.04
C GLN A 234 9.59 31.94 25.81
N ARG A 235 8.40 32.01 26.42
CA ARG A 235 7.36 30.98 26.28
C ARG A 235 7.00 30.74 24.81
N TYR A 236 6.83 31.83 24.05
CA TYR A 236 6.50 31.75 22.63
C TYR A 236 7.66 31.18 21.80
N SER A 237 8.91 31.59 22.05
CA SER A 237 10.10 31.02 21.41
C SER A 237 10.22 29.51 21.67
N GLN A 238 10.03 29.08 22.92
CA GLN A 238 10.06 27.68 23.30
C GLN A 238 8.94 26.86 22.64
N GLN A 239 7.76 27.44 22.44
CA GLN A 239 6.68 26.81 21.69
C GLN A 239 7.09 26.57 20.23
N LEU A 240 7.57 27.61 19.55
CA LEU A 240 8.04 27.51 18.17
C LEU A 240 9.18 26.50 18.03
N PHE A 241 10.10 26.47 19.01
CA PHE A 241 11.19 25.50 19.03
C PHE A 241 10.67 24.05 19.10
N ARG A 242 9.72 23.77 20.00
CA ARG A 242 9.11 22.43 20.11
C ARG A 242 8.43 22.01 18.81
N GLU A 243 7.63 22.90 18.21
CA GLU A 243 6.94 22.65 16.94
C GLU A 243 7.91 22.34 15.79
N LEU A 244 9.04 23.07 15.71
CA LEU A 244 10.03 22.88 14.64
C LEU A 244 11.00 21.71 14.88
N SER A 245 11.23 21.34 16.14
CA SER A 245 12.21 20.30 16.51
C SER A 245 11.89 18.91 15.93
N VAL A 246 10.63 18.63 15.65
CA VAL A 246 10.16 17.34 15.10
C VAL A 246 10.13 17.30 13.58
N ALA A 247 10.26 18.44 12.88
CA ALA A 247 10.04 18.52 11.44
C ALA A 247 11.01 17.64 10.62
N LYS A 248 12.30 17.62 11.00
CA LYS A 248 13.31 16.75 10.35
C LYS A 248 13.06 15.26 10.62
N LEU A 249 12.58 14.91 11.82
CA LEU A 249 12.23 13.53 12.17
C LEU A 249 11.09 13.01 11.29
N HIS A 250 10.07 13.83 11.07
CA HIS A 250 8.95 13.47 10.19
C HIS A 250 9.39 13.26 8.74
N LEU A 251 10.23 14.14 8.19
CA LEU A 251 10.76 13.96 6.83
C LEU A 251 11.61 12.68 6.74
N ALA A 252 12.53 12.48 7.69
CA ALA A 252 13.39 11.31 7.75
C ALA A 252 12.61 9.99 7.76
N ALA A 253 11.51 9.92 8.52
CA ALA A 253 10.63 8.75 8.54
C ALA A 253 10.01 8.47 7.16
N LEU A 254 9.58 9.51 6.44
CA LEU A 254 8.95 9.35 5.12
C LEU A 254 9.94 8.89 4.04
N ILE A 255 11.18 9.38 4.10
CA ILE A 255 12.27 8.97 3.18
C ILE A 255 13.04 7.74 3.66
N ASN A 256 12.56 7.10 4.74
CA ASN A 256 13.11 5.90 5.36
C ASN A 256 14.57 6.01 5.82
N LEU A 257 14.97 7.19 6.33
CA LEU A 257 16.29 7.37 6.95
C LEU A 257 16.37 6.64 8.31
N PRO A 258 17.54 6.04 8.64
CA PRO A 258 17.75 5.43 9.95
C PRO A 258 17.56 6.42 11.11
N PRO A 259 16.93 6.01 12.21
CA PRO A 259 16.81 6.84 13.40
C PRO A 259 18.18 7.32 13.90
N GLY A 260 18.30 8.62 14.17
CA GLY A 260 19.53 9.26 14.66
C GLY A 260 20.45 9.85 13.58
N GLN A 261 20.11 9.71 12.30
CA GLN A 261 20.83 10.38 11.19
C GLN A 261 20.14 11.67 10.72
N GLU A 262 19.01 12.05 11.33
CA GLU A 262 18.18 13.15 10.84
C GLU A 262 18.84 14.51 11.02
N GLN A 263 19.76 14.64 11.99
CA GLN A 263 20.48 15.88 12.29
C GLN A 263 21.61 16.13 11.28
N GLU A 264 22.16 15.09 10.65
CA GLU A 264 23.22 15.18 9.64
C GLU A 264 22.69 15.56 8.25
N MET A 265 21.40 15.30 8.01
CA MET A 265 20.70 15.67 6.79
C MET A 265 20.73 17.20 6.57
N LYS A 266 21.23 17.63 5.42
CA LYS A 266 21.17 19.02 4.94
C LYS A 266 20.11 19.14 3.86
N LEU A 267 19.27 20.16 3.94
CA LEU A 267 18.18 20.37 2.98
C LEU A 267 18.44 21.57 2.08
N MET A 268 18.10 21.44 0.80
CA MET A 268 18.12 22.57 -0.12
C MET A 268 16.84 23.38 0.00
N VAL A 269 16.94 24.70 0.04
CA VAL A 269 15.77 25.58 -0.03
C VAL A 269 15.19 25.49 -1.43
N PRO A 270 13.93 25.06 -1.62
CA PRO A 270 13.31 25.03 -2.94
C PRO A 270 13.23 26.43 -3.54
N GLU A 271 13.40 26.54 -4.85
CA GLU A 271 13.03 27.76 -5.54
C GLU A 271 11.52 28.00 -5.44
N GLY A 272 11.11 29.26 -5.26
CA GLY A 272 9.70 29.63 -5.09
C GLY A 272 8.91 29.44 -6.39
N GLU A 273 8.38 28.24 -6.62
CA GLU A 273 7.68 27.85 -7.86
C GLU A 273 6.19 28.28 -7.92
N ALA A 274 5.62 28.83 -6.85
CA ALA A 274 4.18 29.03 -6.69
C ALA A 274 3.54 30.07 -7.63
N ARG A 275 4.34 30.93 -8.29
CA ARG A 275 3.85 32.12 -9.01
C ARG A 275 3.20 31.83 -10.37
N THR A 276 3.36 30.63 -10.94
CA THR A 276 2.98 30.31 -12.32
C THR A 276 1.75 29.42 -12.47
N LEU A 277 0.96 29.23 -11.40
CA LEU A 277 -0.15 28.28 -11.38
C LEU A 277 -1.49 28.98 -11.72
N SER A 278 -2.07 28.60 -12.87
CA SER A 278 -3.40 29.00 -13.32
C SER A 278 -4.34 27.81 -13.31
N LEU A 279 -5.53 27.98 -12.73
CA LEU A 279 -6.59 26.98 -12.77
C LEU A 279 -7.39 27.13 -14.08
N PRO A 280 -7.90 26.05 -14.67
CA PRO A 280 -8.82 26.14 -15.78
C PRO A 280 -10.10 26.85 -15.33
N LEU A 281 -10.73 27.56 -16.27
CA LEU A 281 -11.93 28.37 -15.99
C LEU A 281 -13.20 27.53 -15.83
N ASP A 282 -13.24 26.34 -16.43
CA ASP A 282 -14.38 25.44 -16.40
C ASP A 282 -14.14 24.25 -15.45
N MET A 283 -15.03 24.12 -14.48
CA MET A 283 -14.98 23.07 -13.46
C MET A 283 -15.36 21.69 -14.02
N SER A 284 -16.23 21.64 -15.04
CA SER A 284 -16.71 20.39 -15.62
C SER A 284 -15.57 19.57 -16.24
N VAL A 285 -14.60 20.25 -16.85
CA VAL A 285 -13.39 19.62 -17.40
C VAL A 285 -12.56 18.90 -16.32
N LEU A 286 -12.49 19.48 -15.12
CA LEU A 286 -11.79 18.86 -13.99
C LEU A 286 -12.55 17.68 -13.42
N GLU A 287 -13.89 17.76 -13.38
CA GLU A 287 -14.76 16.66 -12.93
C GLU A 287 -14.66 15.47 -13.88
N ASP A 288 -14.86 15.67 -15.18
CA ASP A 288 -14.82 14.62 -16.18
C ASP A 288 -13.46 13.90 -16.16
N ARG A 289 -12.37 14.67 -16.13
CA ARG A 289 -11.01 14.12 -16.04
C ARG A 289 -10.79 13.34 -14.75
N ALA A 290 -11.30 13.83 -13.62
CA ALA A 290 -11.25 13.10 -12.35
C ALA A 290 -12.00 11.76 -12.43
N LEU A 291 -13.18 11.74 -13.05
CA LEU A 291 -13.98 10.52 -13.18
C LEU A 291 -13.32 9.46 -14.07
N GLU A 292 -12.53 9.87 -15.07
CA GLU A 292 -11.82 8.95 -15.97
C GLU A 292 -10.47 8.45 -15.45
N ALA A 293 -9.74 9.33 -14.75
CA ALA A 293 -8.34 9.08 -14.40
C ALA A 293 -8.15 8.55 -12.97
N ARG A 294 -9.12 8.74 -12.06
CA ARG A 294 -8.96 8.37 -10.64
C ARG A 294 -8.75 6.86 -10.42
N PRO A 295 -7.67 6.46 -9.71
CA PRO A 295 -7.39 5.06 -9.43
C PRO A 295 -8.54 4.33 -8.71
N GLU A 296 -9.25 5.02 -7.80
CA GLU A 296 -10.32 4.42 -7.01
C GLU A 296 -11.53 3.98 -7.85
N LEU A 297 -11.90 4.76 -8.88
CA LEU A 297 -12.96 4.39 -9.80
C LEU A 297 -12.52 3.26 -10.73
N ARG A 298 -11.29 3.33 -11.25
CA ARG A 298 -10.71 2.26 -12.09
C ARG A 298 -10.64 0.93 -11.36
N MET A 299 -10.29 0.93 -10.07
CA MET A 299 -10.34 -0.27 -9.25
C MET A 299 -11.74 -0.87 -9.18
N ILE A 300 -12.80 -0.05 -9.04
CA ILE A 300 -14.18 -0.54 -9.10
C ILE A 300 -14.51 -1.10 -10.48
N ASP A 301 -14.07 -0.46 -11.57
CA ASP A 301 -14.34 -0.95 -12.92
C ASP A 301 -13.73 -2.33 -13.17
N TYR A 302 -12.50 -2.56 -12.69
CA TYR A 302 -11.88 -3.89 -12.72
C TYR A 302 -12.64 -4.89 -11.85
N ARG A 303 -13.08 -4.52 -10.64
CA ARG A 303 -13.91 -5.39 -9.78
C ARG A 303 -15.24 -5.76 -10.44
N ARG A 304 -15.88 -4.82 -11.14
CA ARG A 304 -17.11 -5.09 -11.92
C ARG A 304 -16.82 -6.04 -13.09
N ARG A 305 -15.67 -5.89 -13.75
CA ARG A 305 -15.23 -6.80 -14.82
C ARG A 305 -14.97 -8.22 -14.31
N ILE A 306 -14.36 -8.35 -13.13
CA ILE A 306 -14.20 -9.63 -12.41
C ILE A 306 -15.57 -10.25 -12.10
N ASN A 307 -16.50 -9.46 -11.56
CA ASN A 307 -17.85 -9.92 -11.23
C ASN A 307 -18.63 -10.39 -12.48
N ALA A 308 -18.52 -9.67 -13.59
CA ALA A 308 -19.13 -10.08 -14.86
C ALA A 308 -18.52 -11.38 -15.43
N ARG A 309 -17.23 -11.62 -15.18
CA ARG A 309 -16.55 -12.89 -15.52
C ARG A 309 -16.98 -14.02 -14.58
N GLU A 310 -17.27 -13.72 -13.33
CA GLU A 310 -17.82 -14.68 -12.37
C GLU A 310 -19.20 -15.20 -12.81
N THR A 311 -20.04 -14.35 -13.42
CA THR A 311 -21.29 -14.80 -14.07
C THR A 311 -21.01 -15.84 -15.16
N LYS A 312 -19.99 -15.61 -16.00
CA LYS A 312 -19.62 -16.56 -17.06
C LYS A 312 -19.06 -17.86 -16.49
N ALA A 313 -18.27 -17.78 -15.42
CA ALA A 313 -17.76 -18.96 -14.70
C ALA A 313 -18.90 -19.79 -14.11
N ALA A 314 -19.89 -19.14 -13.48
CA ALA A 314 -21.07 -19.80 -12.93
C ALA A 314 -21.89 -20.53 -14.00
N ILE A 315 -22.02 -19.95 -15.20
CA ILE A 315 -22.69 -20.60 -16.33
C ILE A 315 -21.87 -21.79 -16.85
N LEU A 316 -20.56 -21.60 -16.99
CA LEU A 316 -19.66 -22.62 -17.51
C LEU A 316 -19.65 -23.87 -16.61
N GLU A 317 -19.64 -23.69 -15.29
CA GLU A 317 -19.67 -24.78 -14.30
C GLU A 317 -20.93 -25.68 -14.39
N MET A 318 -21.99 -25.21 -15.05
CA MET A 318 -23.19 -26.03 -15.30
C MET A 318 -23.04 -26.98 -16.49
N LEU A 319 -22.04 -26.81 -17.35
CA LEU A 319 -21.83 -27.65 -18.53
C LEU A 319 -21.22 -29.01 -18.15
N PRO A 320 -21.41 -30.06 -18.97
CA PRO A 320 -20.70 -31.33 -18.78
C PRO A 320 -19.18 -31.13 -18.95
N SER A 321 -18.39 -31.77 -18.08
CA SER A 321 -16.95 -31.81 -18.20
C SER A 321 -16.51 -32.95 -19.12
N LEU A 322 -15.69 -32.64 -20.12
CA LEU A 322 -15.04 -33.63 -20.97
C LEU A 322 -13.59 -33.80 -20.53
N ASN A 323 -13.23 -34.99 -20.05
CA ASN A 323 -11.89 -35.36 -19.64
C ASN A 323 -11.25 -36.30 -20.67
N LEU A 324 -10.18 -35.84 -21.30
CA LEU A 324 -9.36 -36.61 -22.25
C LEU A 324 -8.13 -37.12 -21.51
N GLN A 325 -7.86 -38.42 -21.59
CA GLN A 325 -6.74 -39.06 -20.92
C GLN A 325 -5.96 -39.90 -21.93
N ALA A 326 -4.64 -39.86 -21.85
CA ALA A 326 -3.75 -40.70 -22.63
C ALA A 326 -2.52 -41.05 -21.81
N GLY A 327 -2.07 -42.31 -21.81
CA GLY A 327 -0.96 -42.72 -20.99
C GLY A 327 -0.47 -44.14 -21.23
N GLY A 328 0.72 -44.42 -20.71
CA GLY A 328 1.29 -45.76 -20.65
C GLY A 328 0.98 -46.38 -19.29
N ASN A 329 0.61 -47.65 -19.29
CA ASN A 329 0.24 -48.41 -18.09
C ASN A 329 1.12 -49.66 -17.98
N TYR A 330 1.35 -50.09 -16.75
CA TYR A 330 2.03 -51.32 -16.38
C TYR A 330 1.25 -52.03 -15.27
N ASN A 331 1.17 -53.36 -15.34
CA ASN A 331 0.53 -54.19 -14.34
C ASN A 331 1.33 -55.50 -14.16
N SER A 332 1.66 -55.84 -12.92
CA SER A 332 2.48 -57.01 -12.60
C SER A 332 1.72 -58.35 -12.65
N ASN A 333 0.40 -58.32 -12.87
CA ASN A 333 -0.44 -59.50 -12.82
C ASN A 333 0.01 -60.57 -13.84
N ALA A 334 0.53 -61.69 -13.34
CA ALA A 334 1.08 -62.77 -14.17
C ALA A 334 0.07 -63.40 -15.17
N PHE A 335 -1.23 -63.19 -14.97
CA PHE A 335 -2.27 -63.68 -15.87
C PHE A 335 -2.50 -62.78 -17.11
N LEU A 336 -1.86 -61.61 -17.20
CA LEU A 336 -1.93 -60.75 -18.37
C LEU A 336 -0.95 -61.20 -19.45
N PHE A 337 -1.40 -61.24 -20.71
CA PHE A 337 -0.51 -61.51 -21.85
C PHE A 337 0.42 -60.32 -22.13
N ASN A 338 -0.11 -59.09 -22.02
CA ASN A 338 0.66 -57.85 -22.13
C ASN A 338 0.62 -57.13 -20.77
N ASN A 339 1.77 -57.07 -20.09
CA ASN A 339 1.90 -56.40 -18.81
C ASN A 339 2.03 -54.88 -18.95
N ASN A 340 2.20 -54.37 -20.17
CA ASN A 340 2.28 -52.96 -20.50
C ASN A 340 1.38 -52.64 -21.69
N TRP A 341 0.72 -51.48 -21.64
CA TRP A 341 -0.12 -51.01 -22.74
C TRP A 341 -0.28 -49.49 -22.73
N ALA A 342 -0.46 -48.92 -23.92
CA ALA A 342 -0.93 -47.55 -24.05
C ALA A 342 -2.46 -47.54 -23.96
N ALA A 343 -3.02 -46.59 -23.22
CA ALA A 343 -4.46 -46.36 -23.14
C ALA A 343 -4.77 -44.91 -23.49
N TYR A 344 -5.90 -44.72 -24.15
CA TYR A 344 -6.53 -43.41 -24.32
C TYR A 344 -8.00 -43.54 -23.96
N ALA A 345 -8.55 -42.51 -23.32
CA ALA A 345 -9.93 -42.49 -22.87
C ALA A 345 -10.50 -41.07 -22.99
N ALA A 346 -11.77 -40.99 -23.38
CA ALA A 346 -12.56 -39.77 -23.28
C ALA A 346 -13.74 -40.05 -22.36
N ARG A 347 -13.86 -39.27 -21.28
CA ARG A 347 -14.96 -39.40 -20.32
C ARG A 347 -15.70 -38.08 -20.22
N ALA A 348 -16.99 -38.10 -20.52
CA ALA A 348 -17.88 -37.00 -20.20
C ALA A 348 -18.52 -37.27 -18.83
N SER A 349 -18.53 -36.27 -17.94
CA SER A 349 -19.25 -36.31 -16.67
C SER A 349 -20.03 -35.03 -16.48
N TRP A 350 -21.24 -35.11 -15.94
CA TRP A 350 -22.07 -33.94 -15.70
C TRP A 350 -22.59 -33.93 -14.28
N ASN A 351 -22.28 -32.88 -13.54
CA ASN A 351 -22.82 -32.66 -12.21
C ASN A 351 -24.16 -31.92 -12.30
N LEU A 352 -25.26 -32.67 -12.36
CA LEU A 352 -26.62 -32.13 -12.46
C LEU A 352 -27.02 -31.25 -11.25
N LEU A 353 -26.37 -31.42 -10.10
CA LEU A 353 -26.63 -30.59 -8.92
C LEU A 353 -26.22 -29.13 -9.12
N ASN A 354 -25.29 -28.83 -10.05
CA ASN A 354 -24.86 -27.46 -10.32
C ASN A 354 -26.00 -26.60 -10.89
N ILE A 355 -26.97 -27.20 -11.59
CA ILE A 355 -28.15 -26.49 -12.13
C ILE A 355 -29.01 -25.94 -10.99
N PHE A 356 -29.23 -26.73 -9.94
CA PHE A 356 -30.00 -26.31 -8.77
C PHE A 356 -29.26 -25.29 -7.90
N ARG A 357 -27.93 -25.25 -7.97
CA ARG A 357 -27.09 -24.26 -7.26
C ARG A 357 -27.01 -22.92 -7.98
N TYR A 358 -27.26 -22.89 -9.28
CA TYR A 358 -27.12 -21.67 -10.10
C TYR A 358 -27.98 -20.50 -9.63
N PRO A 359 -29.28 -20.62 -9.30
CA PRO A 359 -30.08 -19.48 -8.85
C PRO A 359 -29.51 -18.80 -7.59
N ALA A 360 -29.00 -19.61 -6.64
CA ALA A 360 -28.37 -19.08 -5.44
C ALA A 360 -27.07 -18.35 -5.77
N ARG A 361 -26.22 -18.92 -6.65
CA ARG A 361 -24.97 -18.30 -7.12
C ARG A 361 -25.22 -17.00 -7.90
N ALA A 362 -26.21 -17.01 -8.80
CA ALA A 362 -26.61 -15.84 -9.58
C ALA A 362 -27.10 -14.71 -8.67
N LYS A 363 -27.89 -15.02 -7.65
CA LYS A 363 -28.34 -14.04 -6.65
C LYS A 363 -27.16 -13.41 -5.88
N THR A 364 -26.12 -14.19 -5.56
CA THR A 364 -24.90 -13.66 -4.93
C THR A 364 -24.14 -12.72 -5.86
N ILE A 365 -23.97 -13.08 -7.13
CA ILE A 365 -23.27 -12.26 -8.12
C ILE A 365 -24.04 -10.95 -8.42
N GLU A 366 -25.36 -11.02 -8.50
CA GLU A 366 -26.23 -9.84 -8.65
C GLU A 366 -26.15 -8.93 -7.43
N ALA A 367 -26.13 -9.50 -6.22
CA ALA A 367 -25.95 -8.72 -4.99
C ALA A 367 -24.57 -8.04 -4.95
N GLN A 368 -23.51 -8.74 -5.38
CA GLN A 368 -22.17 -8.15 -5.51
C GLN A 368 -22.14 -7.02 -6.55
N ASP A 369 -22.81 -7.17 -7.69
CA ASP A 369 -22.91 -6.12 -8.71
C ASP A 369 -23.62 -4.88 -8.16
N LYS A 370 -24.72 -5.06 -7.42
CA LYS A 370 -25.44 -3.96 -6.76
C LYS A 370 -24.54 -3.23 -5.76
N VAL A 371 -23.77 -3.95 -4.95
CA VAL A 371 -22.81 -3.33 -4.02
C VAL A 371 -21.76 -2.51 -4.77
N LEU A 372 -21.15 -3.08 -5.82
CA LEU A 372 -20.15 -2.39 -6.63
C LEU A 372 -20.73 -1.16 -7.34
N HIS A 373 -21.98 -1.24 -7.82
CA HIS A 373 -22.68 -0.13 -8.45
C HIS A 373 -22.94 1.01 -7.44
N THR A 374 -23.46 0.70 -6.26
CA THR A 374 -23.68 1.70 -5.21
C THR A 374 -22.35 2.32 -4.74
N GLN A 375 -21.28 1.53 -4.62
CA GLN A 375 -19.94 2.04 -4.31
C GLN A 375 -19.42 2.97 -5.42
N ASN A 376 -19.63 2.63 -6.69
CA ASN A 376 -19.26 3.48 -7.82
C ASN A 376 -19.97 4.85 -7.75
N LEU A 377 -21.29 4.86 -7.53
CA LEU A 377 -22.07 6.10 -7.39
C LEU A 377 -21.60 6.95 -6.21
N ALA A 378 -21.34 6.31 -5.06
CA ALA A 378 -20.84 6.99 -3.87
C ALA A 378 -19.44 7.60 -4.10
N LEU A 379 -18.53 6.86 -4.73
CA LEU A 379 -17.19 7.36 -5.08
C LEU A 379 -17.25 8.46 -6.13
N THR A 380 -18.13 8.36 -7.12
CA THR A 380 -18.33 9.39 -8.15
C THR A 380 -18.68 10.73 -7.49
N MET A 381 -19.70 10.73 -6.62
CA MET A 381 -20.11 11.92 -5.88
C MET A 381 -18.98 12.45 -4.96
N ALA A 382 -18.27 11.55 -4.28
CA ALA A 382 -17.16 11.91 -3.40
C ALA A 382 -15.98 12.53 -4.16
N ILE A 383 -15.64 11.98 -5.33
CA ILE A 383 -14.55 12.48 -6.19
C ILE A 383 -14.92 13.86 -6.73
N MET A 384 -16.13 14.02 -7.30
CA MET A 384 -16.59 15.34 -7.76
C MET A 384 -16.49 16.36 -6.63
N SER A 385 -17.01 16.03 -5.44
CA SER A 385 -16.92 16.90 -4.26
C SER A 385 -15.47 17.19 -3.86
N GLN A 386 -14.57 16.21 -3.94
CA GLN A 386 -13.15 16.38 -3.64
C GLN A 386 -12.46 17.32 -4.64
N VAL A 387 -12.82 17.29 -5.93
CA VAL A 387 -12.29 18.23 -6.92
C VAL A 387 -12.70 19.66 -6.53
N HIS A 388 -13.98 19.90 -6.22
CA HIS A 388 -14.48 21.21 -5.77
C HIS A 388 -13.75 21.70 -4.52
N VAL A 389 -13.59 20.83 -3.51
CA VAL A 389 -12.87 21.15 -2.29
C VAL A 389 -11.41 21.49 -2.59
N SER A 390 -10.74 20.73 -3.48
CA SER A 390 -9.34 20.96 -3.82
C SER A 390 -9.13 22.27 -4.57
N VAL A 391 -10.04 22.63 -5.48
CA VAL A 391 -10.04 23.93 -6.16
C VAL A 391 -10.20 25.08 -5.17
N ALA A 392 -11.16 24.97 -4.24
CA ALA A 392 -11.36 25.96 -3.18
C ALA A 392 -10.14 26.09 -2.26
N GLN A 393 -9.51 24.97 -1.89
CA GLN A 393 -8.28 24.94 -1.10
C GLN A 393 -7.12 25.65 -1.81
N VAL A 394 -6.93 25.43 -3.11
CA VAL A 394 -5.90 26.13 -3.90
C VAL A 394 -6.17 27.64 -3.91
N ALA A 395 -7.42 28.05 -4.15
CA ALA A 395 -7.79 29.46 -4.16
C ALA A 395 -7.55 30.13 -2.79
N GLN A 396 -7.92 29.45 -1.71
CA GLN A 396 -7.71 29.92 -0.34
C GLN A 396 -6.22 29.98 0.02
N ALA A 397 -5.46 28.93 -0.23
CA ALA A 397 -4.02 28.87 0.05
C ALA A 397 -3.26 29.96 -0.70
N LYS A 398 -3.67 30.30 -1.94
CA LYS A 398 -3.10 31.41 -2.71
C LYS A 398 -3.32 32.76 -2.02
N LYS A 399 -4.53 33.00 -1.51
CA LYS A 399 -4.87 34.22 -0.75
C LYS A 399 -4.10 34.27 0.58
N GLU A 400 -4.04 33.17 1.32
CA GLU A 400 -3.31 33.08 2.59
C GLU A 400 -1.82 33.30 2.40
N THR A 401 -1.21 32.69 1.38
CA THR A 401 0.20 32.90 1.03
C THR A 401 0.49 34.36 0.72
N SER A 402 -0.34 35.02 -0.11
CA SER A 402 -0.15 36.45 -0.40
C SER A 402 -0.27 37.34 0.86
N THR A 403 -1.19 37.01 1.76
CA THR A 403 -1.40 37.73 3.02
C THR A 403 -0.24 37.50 3.99
N ALA A 404 0.20 36.26 4.14
CA ALA A 404 1.32 35.86 4.99
C ALA A 404 2.63 36.50 4.50
N LYS A 405 2.82 36.60 3.19
CA LYS A 405 3.94 37.33 2.59
C LYS A 405 3.92 38.81 2.97
N LEU A 406 2.79 39.49 2.75
CA LEU A 406 2.65 40.90 3.10
C LEU A 406 2.87 41.14 4.60
N TYR A 407 2.36 40.25 5.43
CA TYR A 407 2.57 40.26 6.88
C TYR A 407 4.06 40.10 7.23
N HIS A 408 4.75 39.12 6.63
CA HIS A 408 6.18 38.90 6.83
C HIS A 408 7.03 40.09 6.39
N ASP A 409 6.74 40.66 5.22
CA ASP A 409 7.46 41.82 4.68
C ASP A 409 7.29 43.03 5.61
N THR A 410 6.08 43.26 6.10
CA THR A 410 5.75 44.36 7.03
C THR A 410 6.40 44.15 8.39
N GLN A 411 6.31 42.94 8.95
CA GLN A 411 6.93 42.60 10.24
C GLN A 411 8.46 42.71 10.17
N SER A 412 9.07 42.34 9.05
CA SER A 412 10.51 42.51 8.83
C SER A 412 10.91 43.98 8.81
N GLN A 413 10.10 44.86 8.21
CA GLN A 413 10.32 46.30 8.26
C GLN A 413 10.19 46.85 9.70
N ILE A 414 9.18 46.41 10.46
CA ILE A 414 8.98 46.80 11.86
C ILE A 414 10.18 46.37 12.72
N ALA A 415 10.64 45.12 12.57
CA ALA A 415 11.79 44.61 13.32
C ALA A 415 13.06 45.42 13.02
N GLU A 416 13.26 45.83 11.77
CA GLU A 416 14.38 46.66 11.37
C GLU A 416 14.30 48.08 11.95
N GLN A 417 13.14 48.74 11.88
CA GLN A 417 12.95 50.08 12.46
C GLN A 417 13.13 50.05 13.99
N THR A 418 12.60 49.03 14.67
CA THR A 418 12.78 48.82 16.11
C THR A 418 14.26 48.63 16.46
N ARG A 419 15.01 47.88 15.63
CA ARG A 419 16.46 47.71 15.80
C ARG A 419 17.22 49.03 15.68
N LEU A 420 16.87 49.87 14.70
CA LEU A 420 17.50 51.19 14.50
C LEU A 420 17.18 52.15 15.65
N ALA A 421 15.94 52.16 16.13
CA ALA A 421 15.51 52.99 17.26
C ALA A 421 16.17 52.56 18.59
N TRP A 422 16.41 51.26 18.80
CA TRP A 422 17.19 50.77 19.95
C TRP A 422 18.64 51.24 19.90
N ARG A 423 19.29 51.20 18.72
CA ARG A 423 20.67 51.72 18.55
C ARG A 423 20.81 53.21 18.85
N THR A 424 19.73 53.97 18.72
CA THR A 424 19.69 55.40 19.05
C THR A 424 19.14 55.68 20.46
N ALA A 425 19.08 54.65 21.32
CA ALA A 425 18.57 54.69 22.70
C ALA A 425 17.12 55.21 22.83
N ARG A 426 16.30 55.10 21.77
CA ARG A 426 14.90 55.54 21.76
C ARG A 426 13.91 54.45 22.16
N LEU A 427 14.32 53.18 22.07
CA LEU A 427 13.51 52.01 22.45
C LEU A 427 14.30 51.09 23.36
N SER A 428 13.57 50.28 24.14
CA SER A 428 14.15 49.28 25.05
C SER A 428 14.61 48.02 24.31
N GLU A 429 15.57 47.31 24.90
CA GLU A 429 16.07 46.01 24.39
C GLU A 429 14.94 44.97 24.29
N GLN A 430 13.96 45.00 25.20
CA GLN A 430 12.78 44.14 25.17
C GLN A 430 11.96 44.33 23.90
N ALA A 431 11.77 45.58 23.43
CA ALA A 431 11.02 45.83 22.21
C ALA A 431 11.70 45.15 21.02
N VAL A 432 13.03 45.18 20.94
CA VAL A 432 13.80 44.48 19.90
C VAL A 432 13.63 42.97 19.98
N LEU A 433 13.74 42.40 21.18
CA LEU A 433 13.58 40.96 21.42
C LEU A 433 12.19 40.46 20.99
N ARG A 434 11.14 41.19 21.39
CA ARG A 434 9.76 40.89 20.99
C ARG A 434 9.60 40.93 19.48
N GLU A 435 10.03 42.02 18.83
CA GLU A 435 9.85 42.16 17.38
C GLU A 435 10.68 41.17 16.56
N ARG A 436 11.84 40.73 17.06
CA ARG A 436 12.61 39.64 16.43
C ARG A 436 11.89 38.30 16.52
N VAL A 437 11.31 37.96 17.67
CA VAL A 437 10.51 36.73 17.79
C VAL A 437 9.28 36.80 16.89
N ASN A 438 8.61 37.96 16.81
CA ASN A 438 7.50 38.17 15.88
C ASN A 438 7.94 38.06 14.41
N GLN A 439 9.13 38.55 14.05
CA GLN A 439 9.69 38.41 12.70
C GLN A 439 9.94 36.94 12.35
N VAL A 440 10.53 36.17 13.27
CA VAL A 440 10.74 34.72 13.08
C VAL A 440 9.41 33.99 12.93
N ALA A 441 8.42 34.32 13.76
CA ALA A 441 7.08 33.75 13.64
C ALA A 441 6.41 34.12 12.31
N ALA A 442 6.59 35.36 11.82
CA ALA A 442 6.06 35.81 10.55
C ALA A 442 6.72 35.09 9.37
N GLN A 443 8.04 34.88 9.42
CA GLN A 443 8.76 34.05 8.44
C GLN A 443 8.22 32.62 8.44
N LEU A 444 8.07 32.00 9.61
CA LEU A 444 7.55 30.64 9.72
C LEU A 444 6.14 30.52 9.12
N ARG A 445 5.25 31.47 9.43
CA ARG A 445 3.89 31.50 8.88
C ARG A 445 3.90 31.63 7.35
N TYR A 446 4.78 32.46 6.81
CA TYR A 446 4.93 32.59 5.36
C TYR A 446 5.43 31.28 4.73
N ASP A 447 6.43 30.62 5.33
CA ASP A 447 6.95 29.35 4.82
C ASP A 447 5.89 28.24 4.88
N VAL A 448 5.09 28.19 5.95
CA VAL A 448 3.97 27.25 6.10
C VAL A 448 2.90 27.52 5.03
N ALA A 449 2.54 28.79 4.78
CA ALA A 449 1.56 29.14 3.77
C ALA A 449 2.03 28.77 2.34
N GLU A 450 3.29 29.02 2.01
CA GLU A 450 3.90 28.56 0.75
C GLU A 450 3.84 27.02 0.62
N ALA A 451 4.16 26.29 1.70
CA ALA A 451 4.08 24.83 1.75
C ALA A 451 2.64 24.32 1.53
N GLU A 452 1.66 24.96 2.16
CA GLU A 452 0.24 24.66 2.03
C GLU A 452 -0.27 24.92 0.62
N LEU A 453 0.16 26.00 -0.04
CA LEU A 453 -0.16 26.27 -1.43
C LEU A 453 0.39 25.19 -2.37
N GLN A 454 1.64 24.77 -2.18
CA GLN A 454 2.24 23.67 -2.94
C GLN A 454 1.52 22.34 -2.71
N THR A 455 1.11 22.09 -1.47
CA THR A 455 0.36 20.89 -1.08
C THR A 455 -1.04 20.89 -1.68
N ALA A 456 -1.78 22.00 -1.57
CA ALA A 456 -3.11 22.15 -2.16
C ALA A 456 -3.07 21.95 -3.69
N TRP A 457 -2.03 22.42 -4.37
CA TRP A 457 -1.85 22.16 -5.79
C TRP A 457 -1.61 20.68 -6.10
N ALA A 458 -0.74 20.01 -5.33
CA ALA A 458 -0.52 18.57 -5.46
C ALA A 458 -1.80 17.77 -5.16
N SER A 459 -2.61 18.22 -4.19
CA SER A 459 -3.91 17.65 -3.86
C SER A 459 -4.91 17.83 -4.99
N LEU A 460 -4.92 18.98 -5.67
CA LEU A 460 -5.75 19.18 -6.86
C LEU A 460 -5.33 18.27 -8.01
N LEU A 461 -4.04 18.13 -8.29
CA LEU A 461 -3.55 17.23 -9.33
C LEU A 461 -3.96 15.78 -9.07
N ALA A 462 -3.75 15.31 -7.84
CA ALA A 462 -4.24 14.00 -7.43
C ALA A 462 -5.77 13.93 -7.48
N ALA A 463 -6.46 15.04 -7.19
CA ALA A 463 -7.91 15.09 -7.19
C ALA A 463 -8.51 14.92 -8.60
N VAL A 464 -7.80 15.41 -9.61
CA VAL A 464 -8.11 15.29 -11.04
C VAL A 464 -7.61 13.95 -11.62
N GLY A 465 -6.84 13.18 -10.84
CA GLY A 465 -6.31 11.89 -11.27
C GLY A 465 -5.05 11.99 -12.14
N GLU A 466 -4.33 13.11 -12.10
CA GLU A 466 -3.05 13.24 -12.79
C GLU A 466 -1.99 12.32 -12.18
N ASP A 467 -1.37 11.50 -13.02
CA ASP A 467 -0.33 10.57 -12.60
C ASP A 467 1.05 11.21 -12.67
N LEU A 468 1.57 11.57 -11.49
CA LEU A 468 2.91 12.13 -11.33
C LEU A 468 3.98 11.05 -11.14
N LEU A 469 3.59 9.77 -11.11
CA LEU A 469 4.47 8.67 -10.81
C LEU A 469 5.18 8.16 -12.06
N PRO A 470 6.45 7.75 -11.95
CA PRO A 470 7.10 6.96 -12.98
C PRO A 470 6.29 5.71 -13.35
N ASN A 471 6.25 5.40 -14.65
CA ASN A 471 5.51 4.23 -15.12
C ASN A 471 6.15 2.93 -14.63
N ASP A 472 7.49 2.89 -14.55
CA ASP A 472 8.26 1.71 -14.17
C ASP A 472 9.28 2.06 -13.10
N LEU A 473 8.91 1.94 -11.82
CA LEU A 473 9.86 1.92 -10.72
C LEU A 473 10.59 0.58 -10.74
N THR A 474 11.75 0.54 -11.40
CA THR A 474 12.65 -0.61 -11.33
C THR A 474 13.56 -0.45 -10.11
N GLN A 475 13.86 -1.55 -9.40
CA GLN A 475 14.77 -1.47 -8.24
C GLN A 475 16.17 -0.96 -8.61
N GLU A 476 16.54 -1.10 -9.88
CA GLU A 476 17.84 -0.72 -10.45
C GLU A 476 17.97 0.78 -10.79
N GLN A 477 16.86 1.52 -10.91
CA GLN A 477 16.91 2.98 -11.16
C GLN A 477 17.53 3.71 -9.97
N SER A 478 18.50 4.60 -10.23
CA SER A 478 19.11 5.42 -9.19
C SER A 478 18.11 6.43 -8.61
N VAL A 479 18.32 6.87 -7.37
CA VAL A 479 17.50 7.93 -6.76
C VAL A 479 17.56 9.22 -7.59
N SER A 480 18.71 9.54 -8.19
CA SER A 480 18.88 10.73 -9.03
C SER A 480 18.05 10.69 -10.30
N ASP A 481 17.99 9.55 -10.98
CA ASP A 481 17.19 9.40 -12.21
C ASP A 481 15.70 9.53 -11.91
N LEU A 482 15.28 8.90 -10.81
CA LEU A 482 13.91 8.99 -10.31
C LEU A 482 13.53 10.43 -9.93
N ALA A 483 14.42 11.16 -9.26
CA ALA A 483 14.22 12.56 -8.91
C ALA A 483 14.04 13.44 -10.16
N LEU A 484 14.82 13.18 -11.21
CA LEU A 484 14.70 13.88 -12.49
C LEU A 484 13.36 13.59 -13.18
N GLU A 485 12.92 12.33 -13.18
CA GLU A 485 11.64 11.95 -13.77
C GLU A 485 10.46 12.61 -13.04
N VAL A 486 10.46 12.57 -11.70
CA VAL A 486 9.43 13.24 -10.90
C VAL A 486 9.42 14.75 -11.20
N ARG A 487 10.59 15.38 -11.28
CA ARG A 487 10.70 16.82 -11.59
C ARG A 487 10.13 17.16 -12.96
N THR A 488 10.44 16.36 -13.99
CA THR A 488 9.96 16.61 -15.35
C THR A 488 8.45 16.40 -15.46
N ARG A 489 7.89 15.37 -14.83
CA ARG A 489 6.43 15.14 -14.77
C ARG A 489 5.72 16.26 -14.01
N TRP A 490 6.28 16.73 -12.90
CA TRP A 490 5.73 17.87 -12.15
C TRP A 490 5.76 19.17 -12.96
N ALA A 491 6.81 19.40 -13.75
CA ALA A 491 6.85 20.57 -14.63
C ALA A 491 5.77 20.48 -15.72
N LYS A 492 5.59 19.32 -16.33
CA LYS A 492 4.59 19.06 -17.37
C LYS A 492 3.16 19.18 -16.84
N SER A 493 2.89 18.72 -15.61
CA SER A 493 1.54 18.79 -15.02
C SER A 493 1.02 20.21 -14.83
N LYS A 494 1.92 21.20 -14.69
CA LYS A 494 1.57 22.63 -14.65
C LYS A 494 1.09 23.17 -15.99
N GLU A 495 1.47 22.54 -17.10
CA GLU A 495 1.02 22.91 -18.44
C GLU A 495 -0.29 22.22 -18.80
N LEU A 496 -0.52 21.01 -18.29
CA LEU A 496 -1.69 20.18 -18.62
C LEU A 496 -3.01 20.71 -18.04
N LEU A 497 -2.95 21.57 -17.02
CA LEU A 497 -4.11 22.23 -16.41
C LEU A 497 -4.38 23.65 -16.96
N LYS A 498 -3.60 24.10 -17.94
CA LYS A 498 -3.91 25.31 -18.73
C LYS A 498 -4.85 24.95 -19.86
#